data_AF-A0A8T4YS60-F1
#
_entry.id   AF-A0A8T4YS60-F1
#
_cell.length_a   1.000
_cell.length_b   1.000
_cell.length_c   1.000
_cell.angle_alpha   90.00
_cell.angle_beta   90.00
_cell.angle_gamma   90.00
#
_symmetry.space_group_name_H-M   'P 1'
#
loop_
_entity.id
_entity.type
_entity.pdbx_description
1 polymer ?
#
loop_
_entity_poly.entity_id
_entity_poly.type
_entity_poly.pdbx_seq_one_letter_code
_entity_poly.pdbx_strand_id
1 'polypeptide(L)' 'MRYLMEKFADEWGPEKILQVYDSETKMKGILVIDNTALGPGKGGIRMTSTVDIEEVFRLARTMTWKCALAELPFGGAKSG' A
#
# COMPACT_ATOMS: atom_id res chain seq x y z
N MET A 1 -10.10 4.91 -12.21
CA MET A 1 -9.97 4.98 -10.74
C MET A 1 -10.95 4.05 -10.03
N ARG A 2 -12.26 4.10 -10.35
CA ARG A 2 -13.31 3.29 -9.68
C ARG A 2 -13.10 1.76 -9.77
N TYR A 3 -12.77 1.25 -10.96
CA TYR A 3 -12.52 -0.18 -11.20
C TYR A 3 -11.35 -0.76 -10.38
N LEU A 4 -10.34 0.05 -10.07
CA LEU A 4 -9.17 -0.39 -9.31
C LEU A 4 -9.50 -0.59 -7.83
N MET A 5 -10.31 0.31 -7.27
CA MET A 5 -10.81 0.13 -5.91
C MET A 5 -11.70 -1.09 -5.81
N GLU A 6 -12.62 -1.32 -6.76
CA GLU A 6 -13.50 -2.50 -6.76
C GLU A 6 -12.75 -3.84 -6.83
N LYS A 7 -11.56 -3.88 -7.47
CA LYS A 7 -10.74 -5.11 -7.54
C LYS A 7 -10.05 -5.46 -6.22
N PHE A 8 -9.67 -4.45 -5.42
CA PHE A 8 -8.82 -4.65 -4.23
C PHE A 8 -9.54 -4.40 -2.91
N ALA A 9 -10.63 -3.66 -2.92
CA ALA A 9 -11.34 -3.27 -1.71
C ALA A 9 -12.16 -4.43 -1.14
N ASP A 10 -11.88 -4.73 0.12
CA ASP A 10 -12.66 -5.58 1.00
C ASP A 10 -13.03 -4.81 2.28
N GLU A 11 -13.63 -5.49 3.24
CA GLU A 11 -14.05 -4.92 4.53
C GLU A 11 -12.88 -4.39 5.39
N TRP A 12 -11.64 -4.76 5.09
CA TRP A 12 -10.44 -4.40 5.85
C TRP A 12 -9.59 -3.33 5.18
N GLY A 13 -9.72 -3.15 3.86
CA GLY A 13 -8.93 -2.21 3.09
C GLY A 13 -8.87 -2.54 1.59
N PRO A 14 -8.00 -1.86 0.81
CA PRO A 14 -7.10 -0.83 1.27
C PRO A 14 -7.83 0.51 1.45
N GLU A 15 -7.59 1.20 2.57
CA GLU A 15 -8.13 2.53 2.85
C GLU A 15 -7.79 3.55 1.76
N LYS A 16 -6.58 3.45 1.19
CA LYS A 16 -6.14 4.39 0.15
C LYS A 16 -5.13 3.75 -0.80
N ILE A 17 -5.30 4.06 -2.07
CA ILE A 17 -4.35 3.79 -3.14
C ILE A 17 -4.02 5.13 -3.81
N LEU A 18 -2.73 5.45 -3.89
CA LEU A 18 -2.19 6.65 -4.50
C LEU A 18 -1.24 6.25 -5.63
N GLN A 19 -1.44 6.82 -6.81
CA GLN A 19 -0.48 6.76 -7.91
C GLN A 19 0.14 8.15 -8.07
N VAL A 20 1.46 8.21 -7.97
CA VAL A 20 2.23 9.43 -8.11
C VAL A 20 3.01 9.40 -9.41
N TYR A 21 3.09 10.55 -10.06
CA TYR A 21 3.91 10.76 -11.25
C TYR A 21 4.67 12.06 -11.07
N ASP A 22 5.98 12.00 -11.26
CA ASP A 22 6.83 13.17 -11.29
C ASP A 22 7.22 13.52 -12.73
N SER A 23 6.92 14.75 -13.15
CA SER A 23 7.11 15.17 -14.54
C SER A 23 8.57 15.44 -14.91
N GLU A 24 9.42 15.75 -13.93
CA GLU A 24 10.84 16.04 -14.16
C GLU A 24 11.64 14.76 -14.35
N THR A 25 11.56 13.84 -13.37
CA THR A 25 12.28 12.56 -13.37
C THR A 25 11.58 11.46 -14.18
N LYS A 26 10.33 11.69 -14.59
CA LYS A 26 9.44 10.68 -15.20
C LYS A 26 9.14 9.50 -14.28
N MET A 27 9.43 9.62 -12.98
CA MET A 27 9.18 8.58 -11.99
C MET A 27 7.68 8.32 -11.86
N LYS A 28 7.31 7.05 -11.80
CA LYS A 28 5.99 6.58 -11.40
C LYS A 28 6.14 5.89 -10.05
N GLY A 29 5.20 6.10 -9.16
CA GLY A 29 5.16 5.42 -7.87
C GLY A 29 3.73 5.07 -7.47
N ILE A 30 3.62 4.06 -6.63
CA ILE A 30 2.38 3.57 -6.06
C ILE A 30 2.56 3.55 -4.55
N LEU A 31 1.59 4.12 -3.84
CA LEU A 31 1.48 3.99 -2.38
C LEU A 31 0.13 3.36 -2.07
N VAL A 32 0.15 2.24 -1.35
CA VAL A 32 -1.04 1.63 -0.78
C VAL A 32 -0.98 1.74 0.73
N ILE A 33 -2.02 2.35 1.30
CA ILE A 33 -2.31 2.32 2.74
C ILE A 33 -3.44 1.32 2.89
N ASP A 34 -3.14 0.18 3.51
CA ASP A 34 -4.08 -0.91 3.61
C ASP A 34 -5.06 -0.70 4.76
N ASN A 35 -4.55 -0.57 5.98
CA ASN A 35 -5.36 -0.39 7.18
C ASN A 35 -4.56 0.39 8.24
N THR A 36 -5.20 1.32 8.94
CA THR A 36 -4.60 2.19 9.96
C THR A 36 -5.23 2.04 11.36
N ALA A 37 -6.00 0.98 11.61
CA ALA A 37 -6.73 0.77 12.86
C ALA A 37 -5.82 0.74 14.11
N LEU A 38 -4.60 0.21 14.00
CA LEU A 38 -3.61 0.15 15.09
C LEU A 38 -2.67 1.36 15.14
N GLY A 39 -2.75 2.27 14.16
CA GLY A 39 -1.86 3.43 14.05
C GLY A 39 -1.44 3.74 12.61
N PRO A 40 -0.45 4.63 12.41
CA PRO A 40 0.01 5.02 11.08
C PRO A 40 0.45 3.82 10.22
N GLY A 41 0.16 3.86 8.93
CA GLY A 41 0.55 2.79 8.00
C GLY A 41 2.08 2.69 7.87
N LYS A 42 2.64 1.52 8.20
CA LYS A 42 4.08 1.25 8.13
C LYS A 42 4.43 0.33 6.96
N GLY A 43 5.46 0.70 6.19
CA GLY A 43 6.15 -0.19 5.26
C GLY A 43 7.26 0.50 4.49
N GLY A 44 8.12 -0.29 3.85
CA GLY A 44 9.23 0.23 3.03
C GLY A 44 8.84 0.48 1.58
N ILE A 45 9.76 1.08 0.83
CA ILE A 45 9.63 1.33 -0.62
C ILE A 45 10.34 0.20 -1.39
N ARG A 46 9.73 -0.29 -2.47
CA ARG A 46 10.35 -1.27 -3.40
C ARG A 46 10.57 -0.60 -4.75
N MET A 47 11.82 -0.37 -5.13
CA MET A 47 12.14 0.25 -6.42
C MET A 47 12.65 -0.80 -7.40
N THR A 48 11.82 -1.20 -8.36
CA THR A 48 12.16 -2.11 -9.45
C THR A 48 11.34 -1.78 -10.69
N SER A 49 11.84 -2.12 -11.89
CA SER A 49 11.17 -1.86 -13.16
C SER A 49 9.88 -2.67 -13.36
N THR A 50 9.65 -3.68 -12.52
CA THR A 50 8.53 -4.62 -12.62
C THR A 50 7.44 -4.40 -11.58
N VAL A 51 7.52 -3.36 -10.74
CA VAL A 51 6.50 -3.12 -9.71
C VAL A 51 5.15 -2.86 -10.36
N ASP A 52 4.12 -3.50 -9.82
CA ASP A 52 2.74 -3.21 -10.15
C ASP A 52 1.90 -2.97 -8.88
N ILE A 53 0.69 -2.46 -9.09
CA ILE A 53 -0.22 -2.08 -8.01
C ILE A 53 -0.73 -3.26 -7.20
N GLU A 54 -0.87 -4.43 -7.81
CA GLU A 54 -1.37 -5.63 -7.16
C GLU A 54 -0.30 -6.19 -6.21
N GLU A 55 0.97 -6.15 -6.61
CA GLU A 55 2.11 -6.45 -5.77
C GLU A 55 2.17 -5.49 -4.55
N VAL A 56 2.12 -4.18 -4.78
CA VAL A 56 2.18 -3.19 -3.70
C VAL A 56 1.00 -3.35 -2.73
N PHE A 57 -0.20 -3.61 -3.24
CA PHE A 57 -1.38 -3.91 -2.43
C PHE A 57 -1.18 -5.14 -1.53
N ARG A 58 -0.79 -6.29 -2.11
CA ARG A 58 -0.57 -7.52 -1.33
C ARG A 58 0.48 -7.33 -0.23
N LEU A 59 1.55 -6.59 -0.54
CA LEU A 59 2.59 -6.29 0.42
C LEU A 59 2.10 -5.33 1.52
N ALA A 60 1.25 -4.35 1.21
CA ALA A 60 0.64 -3.47 2.21
C ALA A 60 -0.27 -4.25 3.16
N ARG A 61 -1.12 -5.15 2.63
CA ARG A 61 -1.94 -6.07 3.44
C ARG A 61 -1.09 -6.99 4.32
N THR A 62 0.02 -7.50 3.78
CA THR A 62 0.97 -8.29 4.57
C THR A 62 1.57 -7.47 5.72
N MET A 63 1.83 -6.18 5.52
CA MET A 63 2.30 -5.29 6.58
C MET A 63 1.25 -5.08 7.68
N THR A 64 -0.04 -4.96 7.33
CA THR A 64 -1.14 -4.88 8.31
C THR A 64 -1.11 -6.10 9.23
N TRP A 65 -1.13 -7.30 8.65
CA TRP A 65 -1.10 -8.55 9.42
C TRP A 65 0.19 -8.69 10.23
N LYS A 66 1.34 -8.37 9.64
CA LYS A 66 2.63 -8.45 10.32
C LYS A 66 2.68 -7.53 11.54
N CYS A 67 2.23 -6.29 11.42
CA CYS A 67 2.21 -5.34 12.53
C CYS A 67 1.20 -5.73 13.60
N ALA A 68 0.00 -6.19 13.21
CA ALA A 68 -1.01 -6.68 14.15
C ALA A 68 -0.54 -7.91 14.94
N LEU A 69 0.03 -8.92 14.26
CA LEU A 69 0.56 -10.14 14.91
C LEU A 69 1.78 -9.87 15.80
N ALA A 70 2.55 -8.83 15.50
CA ALA A 70 3.71 -8.44 16.29
C ALA A 70 3.37 -7.40 17.38
N GLU A 71 2.08 -7.09 17.60
CA GLU A 71 1.60 -6.12 18.59
C GLU A 71 2.26 -4.74 18.46
N LEU A 72 2.55 -4.33 17.22
CA LEU A 72 3.14 -3.03 16.94
C LEU A 72 2.05 -1.96 16.79
N PRO A 73 2.28 -0.71 17.26
CA PRO A 73 1.31 0.39 17.16
C PRO A 73 1.30 1.01 15.75
N PHE A 74 1.20 0.18 14.72
CA PHE A 74 1.22 0.58 13.32
C PHE A 74 0.22 -0.23 12.51
N GLY A 75 -0.40 0.43 11.53
CA GLY A 75 -1.12 -0.22 10.45
C GLY A 75 -0.20 -0.71 9.34
N GLY A 76 -0.78 -1.17 8.23
CA GLY A 76 -0.04 -1.62 7.06
C GLY A 76 -0.02 -0.61 5.93
N ALA A 77 1.16 -0.35 5.38
CA ALA A 77 1.33 0.37 4.13
C ALA A 77 2.48 -0.22 3.31
N LYS A 78 2.53 0.08 2.02
CA LYS A 78 3.67 -0.25 1.16
C LYS A 78 3.75 0.75 0.01
N SER A 79 4.96 0.99 -0.46
CA SER A 79 5.18 1.72 -1.71
C SER A 79 6.05 0.93 -2.67
N GLY A 80 5.88 1.22 -3.96
CA GLY A 80 6.72 0.72 -5.03
C GLY A 80 6.73 1.63 -6.24
#